data_AF-A0A3C0UEA1-F1
#
_entry.id   AF-A0A3C0UEA1-F1
#
_cell.length_a   1.000
_cell.length_b   1.000
_cell.length_c   1.000
_cell.angle_alpha   90.00
_cell.angle_beta   90.00
_cell.angle_gamma   90.00
#
_symmetry.space_group_name_H-M   'P 1'
#
loop_
_entity.id
_entity.type
_entity.pdbx_description
1 polymer ?
#
loop_
_entity_poly.entity_id
_entity_poly.type
_entity_poly.pdbx_seq_one_letter_code
_entity_poly.pdbx_strand_id
1 'polypeptide(L)'
;MEGYLSKRSTAVSDCLALEAIRSFGRACNALVLGEFDISVREELLYTSLLGGVVIAQTGTTAVHALGYSLTYFYQVPHGRANGLLLGEYLRFNEPVVPQKVEAVLAALGIKTVDEMKVLMSRLLPSREVYSQEELHKFVAIASEAANIVNTPRQPGKEDLYNLLLQSLTCKA
;
A
#
# COMPACT_ATOMS: atom_id res chain seq x y z
N MET A 1 -1.55 -4.57 4.69
CA MET A 1 -0.80 -5.19 3.56
C MET A 1 0.70 -5.19 3.81
N GLU A 2 1.35 -4.03 3.98
CA GLU A 2 2.81 -3.98 4.24
C GLU A 2 3.25 -4.82 5.42
N GLY A 3 2.58 -4.71 6.58
CA GLY A 3 2.94 -5.52 7.74
C GLY A 3 2.78 -7.03 7.54
N TYR A 4 1.82 -7.45 6.71
CA TYR A 4 1.65 -8.85 6.35
C TYR A 4 2.79 -9.36 5.46
N LEU A 5 3.25 -8.53 4.51
CA LEU A 5 4.38 -8.88 3.64
C LEU A 5 5.73 -8.67 4.33
N SER A 6 5.80 -7.84 5.38
CA SER A 6 7.04 -7.47 6.05
C SER A 6 7.88 -8.68 6.49
N LYS A 7 9.21 -8.59 6.38
CA LYS A 7 10.15 -9.56 6.98
C LYS A 7 10.00 -9.68 8.50
N ARG A 8 9.39 -8.68 9.13
CA ARG A 8 9.10 -8.65 10.57
C ARG A 8 7.73 -9.23 10.92
N SER A 9 6.99 -9.75 9.94
CA SER A 9 5.70 -10.40 10.17
C SER A 9 5.85 -11.61 11.11
N THR A 10 4.84 -11.82 11.95
CA THR A 10 4.68 -12.97 12.84
C THR A 10 3.32 -13.62 12.60
N ALA A 11 3.12 -14.84 13.09
CA ALA A 11 1.82 -15.51 12.98
C ALA A 11 0.67 -14.67 13.58
N VAL A 12 0.94 -13.96 14.68
CA VAL A 12 -0.06 -13.09 15.34
C VAL A 12 -0.37 -11.86 14.48
N SER A 13 0.67 -11.16 14.01
CA SER A 13 0.45 -9.99 13.14
C SER A 13 -0.22 -10.38 11.82
N ASP A 14 0.06 -11.58 11.32
CA ASP A 14 -0.51 -12.09 10.08
C ASP A 14 -2.01 -12.34 10.19
N CYS A 15 -2.46 -12.93 11.31
CA CYS A 15 -3.89 -13.06 11.61
C CYS A 15 -4.59 -11.69 11.65
N LEU A 16 -4.01 -10.72 12.35
CA LEU A 16 -4.57 -9.37 12.46
C LEU A 16 -4.59 -8.65 11.11
N ALA A 17 -3.52 -8.78 10.32
CA ALA A 17 -3.41 -8.12 9.03
C ALA A 17 -4.40 -8.69 8.01
N LEU A 18 -4.59 -10.01 7.97
CA LEU A 18 -5.57 -10.62 7.08
C LEU A 18 -7.00 -10.27 7.47
N GLU A 19 -7.32 -10.18 8.77
CA GLU A 19 -8.63 -9.69 9.18
C GLU A 19 -8.84 -8.22 8.82
N ALA A 20 -7.84 -7.36 9.01
CA ALA A 20 -7.93 -5.95 8.59
C ALA A 20 -8.18 -5.82 7.08
N ILE A 21 -7.50 -6.62 6.25
CA ILE A 21 -7.69 -6.61 4.79
C ILE A 21 -9.08 -7.11 4.41
N ARG A 22 -9.58 -8.15 5.10
CA ARG A 22 -10.92 -8.69 4.87
C ARG A 22 -12.01 -7.70 5.27
N SER A 23 -11.86 -7.08 6.43
CA SER A 23 -12.71 -6.00 6.92
C SER A 23 -12.76 -4.84 5.92
N PHE A 24 -11.60 -4.40 5.43
CA PHE A 24 -11.53 -3.38 4.38
C PHE A 24 -12.23 -3.81 3.09
N GLY A 25 -12.03 -5.05 2.64
CA GLY A 25 -12.69 -5.62 1.46
C GLY A 25 -14.21 -5.60 1.54
N ARG A 26 -14.79 -5.88 2.72
CA ARG A 26 -16.24 -5.76 2.96
C ARG A 26 -16.74 -4.33 2.76
N ALA A 27 -15.94 -3.32 3.15
CA ALA A 27 -16.30 -1.91 3.03
C ALA A 27 -16.03 -1.31 1.63
N CYS A 28 -15.20 -1.94 0.79
CA CYS A 28 -14.76 -1.37 -0.49
C CYS A 28 -15.89 -0.96 -1.42
N ASN A 29 -16.97 -1.74 -1.53
CA ASN A 29 -18.08 -1.38 -2.42
C ASN A 29 -18.76 -0.09 -1.98
N ALA A 30 -19.04 0.04 -0.68
CA ALA A 30 -19.65 1.24 -0.09
C ALA A 30 -18.73 2.47 -0.24
N LEU A 31 -17.42 2.29 -0.03
CA LEU A 31 -16.42 3.34 -0.25
C LEU A 31 -16.45 3.87 -1.69
N VAL A 32 -16.56 2.98 -2.68
CA VAL A 32 -16.60 3.39 -4.10
C VAL A 32 -17.91 4.11 -4.45
N LEU A 33 -19.03 3.68 -3.87
CA LEU A 33 -20.33 4.31 -4.09
C LEU A 33 -20.50 5.62 -3.30
N GLY A 34 -19.61 5.90 -2.34
CA GLY A 34 -19.72 7.07 -1.45
C GLY A 34 -20.79 6.90 -0.36
N GLU A 35 -21.08 5.66 0.01
CA GLU A 35 -22.10 5.28 0.99
C GLU A 35 -21.43 5.03 2.35
N PHE A 36 -21.69 5.92 3.33
CA PHE A 36 -20.97 5.93 4.61
C PHE A 36 -21.94 5.89 5.80
N ASP A 37 -22.78 4.86 5.87
CA ASP A 37 -23.63 4.62 7.03
C ASP A 37 -22.80 4.24 8.27
N ILE A 38 -23.48 4.11 9.42
CA ILE A 38 -22.82 3.79 10.70
C ILE A 38 -22.08 2.46 10.61
N SER A 39 -22.66 1.44 9.97
CA SER A 39 -22.06 0.11 9.89
C SER A 39 -20.76 0.11 9.07
N VAL A 40 -20.73 0.85 7.95
CA VAL A 40 -19.52 1.02 7.14
C VAL A 40 -18.44 1.76 7.93
N ARG A 41 -18.82 2.80 8.69
CA ARG A 41 -17.86 3.54 9.53
C ARG A 41 -17.30 2.67 10.65
N GLU A 42 -18.12 1.86 11.31
CA GLU A 42 -17.68 0.90 12.33
C GLU A 42 -16.68 -0.12 11.75
N GLU A 43 -16.99 -0.69 10.58
CA GLU A 43 -16.09 -1.62 9.87
C GLU A 43 -14.75 -0.94 9.51
N LEU A 44 -14.78 0.31 9.03
CA LEU A 44 -13.55 1.05 8.72
C LEU A 44 -12.73 1.41 9.96
N LEU A 45 -13.38 1.75 11.08
CA LEU A 45 -12.71 1.98 12.36
C LEU A 45 -12.05 0.70 12.88
N TYR A 46 -12.74 -0.44 12.74
CA TYR A 46 -12.18 -1.75 13.07
C TYR A 46 -10.98 -2.09 12.18
N THR A 47 -11.10 -1.91 10.86
CA THR A 47 -9.98 -2.02 9.91
C THR A 47 -8.79 -1.15 10.37
N SER A 48 -9.04 0.11 10.71
CA SER A 48 -8.01 1.07 11.13
C SER A 48 -7.32 0.64 12.42
N LEU A 49 -8.08 0.16 13.40
CA LEU A 49 -7.54 -0.35 14.67
C LEU A 49 -6.57 -1.50 14.42
N LEU A 50 -7.01 -2.51 13.67
CA LEU A 50 -6.17 -3.67 13.36
C LEU A 50 -4.93 -3.28 12.56
N GLY A 51 -5.08 -2.39 11.58
CA GLY A 51 -3.96 -1.86 10.80
C GLY A 51 -2.93 -1.16 11.68
N GLY A 52 -3.36 -0.35 12.65
CA GLY A 52 -2.48 0.30 13.62
C GLY A 52 -1.70 -0.69 14.48
N VAL A 53 -2.37 -1.74 14.99
CA VAL A 53 -1.70 -2.80 15.77
C VAL A 53 -0.65 -3.52 14.95
N VAL A 54 -0.96 -3.85 13.69
CA VAL A 54 -0.02 -4.50 12.77
C VAL A 54 1.19 -3.61 12.53
N ILE A 55 0.99 -2.32 12.20
CA ILE A 55 2.08 -1.37 11.98
C ILE A 55 2.98 -1.25 13.22
N ALA A 56 2.39 -1.20 14.42
CA ALA A 56 3.16 -1.10 15.67
C ALA A 56 4.08 -2.31 15.90
N GLN A 57 3.70 -3.50 15.44
CA GLN A 57 4.48 -4.73 15.59
C GLN A 57 5.53 -4.88 14.49
N THR A 58 5.14 -4.65 13.23
CA THR A 58 5.96 -5.00 12.07
C THR A 58 6.76 -3.83 11.52
N GLY A 59 6.43 -2.60 11.94
CA GLY A 59 6.81 -1.40 11.21
C GLY A 59 6.19 -1.37 9.81
N THR A 60 6.75 -0.51 8.97
CA THR A 60 6.34 -0.31 7.57
C THR A 60 7.45 -0.70 6.61
N THR A 61 7.21 -0.58 5.30
CA THR A 61 8.11 -1.04 4.25
C THR A 61 8.37 0.07 3.22
N ALA A 62 8.86 -0.28 2.02
CA ALA A 62 9.14 0.65 0.93
C ALA A 62 7.95 1.56 0.56
N VAL A 63 6.70 1.11 0.71
CA VAL A 63 5.52 1.96 0.40
C VAL A 63 5.50 3.20 1.29
N HIS A 64 5.62 3.06 2.61
CA HIS A 64 5.67 4.25 3.49
C HIS A 64 6.91 5.10 3.22
N ALA A 65 8.07 4.48 2.95
CA ALA A 65 9.29 5.21 2.63
C ALA A 65 9.11 6.14 1.41
N LEU A 66 8.47 5.64 0.36
CA LEU A 66 8.15 6.40 -0.85
C LEU A 66 7.01 7.41 -0.60
N GLY A 67 5.97 7.00 0.12
CA GLY A 67 4.80 7.81 0.41
C GLY A 67 5.10 9.09 1.21
N TYR A 68 6.13 9.08 2.08
CA TYR A 68 6.53 10.28 2.83
C TYR A 68 6.87 11.46 1.93
N SER A 69 7.55 11.23 0.80
CA SER A 69 7.92 12.32 -0.10
C SER A 69 6.70 12.95 -0.77
N LEU A 70 5.70 12.13 -1.14
CA LEU A 70 4.45 12.61 -1.72
C LEU A 70 3.69 13.49 -0.71
N THR A 71 3.66 13.07 0.56
CA THR A 71 3.03 13.86 1.62
C THR A 71 3.79 15.13 1.95
N TYR A 72 5.11 15.04 2.17
CA TYR A 72 5.91 16.17 2.66
C TYR A 72 6.07 17.27 1.62
N PHE A 73 6.34 16.92 0.36
CA PHE A 73 6.62 17.92 -0.68
C PHE A 73 5.35 18.37 -1.43
N TYR A 74 4.30 17.55 -1.50
CA TYR A 74 3.11 17.83 -2.32
C TYR A 74 1.80 17.84 -1.53
N GLN A 75 1.88 17.70 -0.20
CA GLN A 75 0.71 17.73 0.69
C GLN A 75 -0.36 16.68 0.34
N VAL A 76 0.05 15.59 -0.33
CA VAL A 76 -0.84 14.45 -0.61
C VAL A 76 -1.22 13.82 0.73
N PRO A 77 -2.52 13.63 1.03
CA PRO A 77 -2.95 12.97 2.25
C PRO A 77 -2.24 11.63 2.43
N HIS A 78 -1.68 11.38 3.62
CA HIS A 78 -0.72 10.28 3.82
C HIS A 78 -1.28 8.89 3.45
N GLY A 79 -2.52 8.59 3.84
CA GLY A 79 -3.17 7.32 3.47
C GLY A 79 -3.33 7.17 1.95
N ARG A 80 -3.61 8.27 1.24
CA ARG A 80 -3.70 8.30 -0.22
C ARG A 80 -2.32 8.09 -0.87
N ALA A 81 -1.29 8.78 -0.37
CA ALA A 81 0.09 8.62 -0.84
C ALA A 81 0.55 7.15 -0.79
N ASN A 82 0.31 6.47 0.33
CA ASN A 82 0.63 5.05 0.48
C ASN A 82 -0.28 4.16 -0.40
N GLY A 83 -1.57 4.47 -0.43
CA GLY A 83 -2.57 3.72 -1.20
C GLY A 83 -2.27 3.65 -2.70
N LEU A 84 -1.81 4.76 -3.29
CA LEU A 84 -1.44 4.82 -4.71
C LEU A 84 -0.34 3.81 -5.08
N LEU A 85 0.53 3.45 -4.13
CA LEU A 85 1.69 2.59 -4.37
C LEU A 85 1.41 1.10 -4.12
N LEU A 86 0.30 0.75 -3.46
CA LEU A 86 0.05 -0.62 -2.98
C LEU A 86 -0.08 -1.63 -4.13
N GLY A 87 -0.70 -1.24 -5.25
CA GLY A 87 -0.88 -2.14 -6.40
C GLY A 87 0.46 -2.59 -6.98
N GLU A 88 1.36 -1.65 -7.25
CA GLU A 88 2.70 -1.96 -7.75
C GLU A 88 3.59 -2.62 -6.70
N TYR A 89 3.41 -2.30 -5.42
CA TYR A 89 4.10 -2.99 -4.34
C TYR A 89 3.74 -4.49 -4.27
N LEU A 90 2.47 -4.86 -4.46
CA LEU A 90 2.08 -6.26 -4.55
C LEU A 90 2.71 -6.93 -5.78
N ARG A 91 2.64 -6.29 -6.96
CA ARG A 91 3.26 -6.80 -8.19
C ARG A 91 4.76 -7.00 -8.04
N PHE A 92 5.44 -6.06 -7.37
CA PHE A 92 6.86 -6.13 -7.10
C PHE A 92 7.20 -7.34 -6.22
N ASN A 93 6.42 -7.64 -5.19
CA ASN A 93 6.74 -8.72 -4.26
C ASN A 93 6.18 -10.09 -4.67
N GLU A 94 5.21 -10.15 -5.57
CA GLU A 94 4.56 -11.39 -6.04
C GLU A 94 5.54 -12.49 -6.48
N PRO A 95 6.63 -12.22 -7.23
CA PRO A 95 7.58 -13.28 -7.61
C PRO A 95 8.36 -13.89 -6.44
N VAL A 96 8.42 -13.22 -5.28
CA VAL A 96 9.23 -13.65 -4.12
C VAL A 96 8.36 -14.19 -2.98
N VAL A 97 7.15 -13.66 -2.81
CA VAL A 97 6.20 -14.10 -1.78
C VAL A 97 4.80 -14.34 -2.36
N PRO A 98 4.66 -15.22 -3.38
CA PRO A 98 3.40 -15.37 -4.11
C PRO A 98 2.24 -15.80 -3.21
N GLN A 99 2.47 -16.67 -2.23
CA GLN A 99 1.43 -17.13 -1.31
C GLN A 99 0.89 -16.00 -0.42
N LYS A 100 1.76 -15.06 0.00
CA LYS A 100 1.31 -13.89 0.76
C LYS A 100 0.53 -12.91 -0.11
N VAL A 101 0.96 -12.70 -1.37
CA VAL A 101 0.20 -11.86 -2.29
C VAL A 101 -1.18 -12.47 -2.57
N GLU A 102 -1.24 -13.77 -2.86
CA GLU A 102 -2.50 -14.50 -3.04
C GLU A 102 -3.43 -14.37 -1.82
N ALA A 103 -2.90 -14.54 -0.60
CA ALA A 103 -3.68 -14.37 0.62
C ALA A 103 -4.23 -12.95 0.81
N VAL A 104 -3.47 -11.91 0.43
CA VAL A 104 -3.95 -10.51 0.43
C VAL A 104 -5.11 -10.34 -0.56
N LEU A 105 -4.95 -10.83 -1.79
CA LEU A 105 -5.97 -10.73 -2.84
C LEU A 105 -7.25 -11.46 -2.42
N ALA A 106 -7.11 -12.70 -1.93
CA ALA A 106 -8.23 -13.50 -1.43
C ALA A 106 -8.94 -12.84 -0.25
N ALA A 107 -8.20 -12.28 0.71
CA ALA A 107 -8.78 -11.56 1.83
C ALA A 107 -9.55 -10.32 1.37
N LEU A 108 -9.05 -9.62 0.35
CA LEU A 108 -9.70 -8.44 -0.22
C LEU A 108 -10.90 -8.78 -1.12
N GLY A 109 -11.08 -10.05 -1.49
CA GLY A 109 -12.17 -10.52 -2.34
C GLY A 109 -11.91 -10.35 -3.84
N ILE A 110 -10.65 -10.28 -4.25
CA ILE A 110 -10.21 -10.12 -5.65
C ILE A 110 -9.23 -11.22 -6.04
N LYS A 111 -8.98 -11.40 -7.34
CA LYS A 111 -8.17 -12.53 -7.85
C LYS A 111 -6.79 -12.15 -8.31
N THR A 112 -6.58 -10.90 -8.72
CA THR A 112 -5.35 -10.48 -9.38
C THR A 112 -4.85 -9.13 -8.88
N VAL A 113 -3.55 -8.89 -9.02
CA VAL A 113 -2.96 -7.57 -8.73
C VAL A 113 -3.52 -6.50 -9.68
N ASP A 114 -3.93 -6.86 -10.90
CA ASP A 114 -4.61 -5.93 -11.82
C ASP A 114 -5.99 -5.51 -11.30
N GLU A 115 -6.78 -6.43 -10.74
CA GLU A 115 -8.03 -6.08 -10.05
C GLU A 115 -7.79 -5.15 -8.85
N MET A 116 -6.69 -5.35 -8.11
CA MET A 116 -6.29 -4.42 -7.04
C MET A 116 -6.02 -3.01 -7.58
N LYS A 117 -5.27 -2.90 -8.67
CA LYS A 117 -5.00 -1.60 -9.32
C LYS A 117 -6.28 -0.93 -9.79
N VAL A 118 -7.21 -1.70 -10.35
CA VAL A 118 -8.54 -1.19 -10.76
C VAL A 118 -9.32 -0.71 -9.54
N LEU A 119 -9.40 -1.48 -8.46
CA LEU A 119 -10.04 -1.06 -7.21
C LEU A 119 -9.45 0.23 -6.67
N MET A 120 -8.11 0.33 -6.59
CA MET A 120 -7.45 1.54 -6.12
C MET A 120 -7.71 2.75 -7.02
N SER A 121 -7.81 2.57 -8.34
CA SER A 121 -8.21 3.67 -9.24
C SER A 121 -9.64 4.14 -9.04
N ARG A 122 -10.56 3.28 -8.61
CA ARG A 122 -11.94 3.66 -8.26
C ARG A 122 -11.99 4.41 -6.93
N LEU A 123 -11.20 3.98 -5.94
CA LEU A 123 -11.12 4.62 -4.62
C LEU A 123 -10.32 5.94 -4.65
N LEU A 124 -9.30 6.03 -5.52
CA LEU A 124 -8.37 7.15 -5.64
C LEU A 124 -8.29 7.62 -7.10
N PRO A 125 -9.35 8.25 -7.64
CA PRO A 125 -9.49 8.50 -9.09
C PRO A 125 -8.50 9.50 -9.67
N SER A 126 -8.09 10.52 -8.90
CA SER A 126 -7.05 11.43 -9.34
C SER A 126 -5.67 10.75 -9.21
N ARG A 127 -4.79 11.00 -10.19
CA ARG A 127 -3.37 10.66 -10.08
C ARG A 127 -2.55 11.94 -10.07
N GLU A 128 -1.67 12.04 -9.10
CA GLU A 128 -0.72 13.14 -9.02
C GLU A 128 0.29 13.03 -10.17
N VAL A 129 0.74 14.17 -10.68
CA VAL A 129 1.60 14.25 -11.85
C VAL A 129 2.97 14.78 -11.45
N TYR A 130 4.03 14.04 -11.79
CA TYR A 130 5.40 14.34 -11.37
C TYR A 130 6.39 14.35 -12.56
N SER A 131 7.47 15.10 -12.43
CA SER A 131 8.63 15.04 -13.32
C SER A 131 9.57 13.89 -12.95
N GLN A 132 10.40 13.45 -13.89
CA GLN A 132 11.40 12.42 -13.59
C GLN A 132 12.41 12.86 -12.51
N GLU A 133 12.77 14.14 -12.49
CA GLU A 133 13.68 14.71 -11.49
C GLU A 133 13.10 14.59 -10.07
N GLU A 134 11.80 14.87 -9.92
CA GLU A 134 11.08 14.72 -8.66
C GLU A 134 11.07 13.25 -8.20
N LEU A 135 10.79 12.32 -9.11
CA LEU A 135 10.82 10.88 -8.80
C LEU A 135 12.22 10.43 -8.36
N HIS A 136 13.28 10.86 -9.04
CA HIS A 136 14.66 10.54 -8.63
C HIS A 136 15.00 11.10 -7.24
N LYS A 137 14.53 12.31 -6.92
CA LYS A 137 14.67 12.88 -5.58
C LYS A 137 13.96 12.02 -4.52
N PHE A 138 12.74 11.59 -4.78
CA PHE A 138 11.99 10.76 -3.84
C PHE A 138 12.64 9.40 -3.63
N VAL A 139 13.16 8.79 -4.70
CA VAL A 139 13.93 7.54 -4.65
C VAL A 139 15.18 7.70 -3.80
N ALA A 140 15.93 8.79 -3.98
CA ALA A 140 17.13 9.05 -3.20
C ALA A 140 16.84 9.20 -1.70
N ILE A 141 15.69 9.77 -1.32
CA ILE A 141 15.26 9.86 0.08
C ILE A 141 14.81 8.49 0.60
N ALA A 142 13.97 7.79 -0.17
CA ALA A 142 13.40 6.51 0.23
C ALA A 142 14.45 5.40 0.34
N SER A 143 15.53 5.44 -0.46
CA SER A 143 16.60 4.44 -0.41
C SER A 143 17.37 4.44 0.91
N GLU A 144 17.42 5.58 1.60
CA GLU A 144 18.09 5.73 2.89
C GLU A 144 17.16 5.51 4.09
N ALA A 145 15.86 5.30 3.84
CA ALA A 145 14.87 5.17 4.91
C ALA A 145 15.03 3.83 5.66
N ALA A 146 15.13 3.85 6.99
CA ALA A 146 15.41 2.66 7.79
C ALA A 146 14.36 1.54 7.66
N ASN A 147 13.15 1.83 7.21
CA ASN A 147 12.06 0.87 7.07
C ASN A 147 12.06 0.11 5.73
N ILE A 148 12.84 0.54 4.73
CA ILE A 148 12.96 -0.13 3.42
C ILE A 148 13.36 -1.60 3.55
N VAL A 149 14.22 -1.90 4.53
CA VAL A 149 14.78 -3.24 4.77
C VAL A 149 13.75 -4.28 5.18
N ASN A 150 12.59 -3.83 5.67
CA ASN A 150 11.49 -4.69 6.08
C ASN A 150 10.72 -5.28 4.88
N THR A 151 10.93 -4.78 3.66
CA THR A 151 10.30 -5.30 2.43
C THR A 151 10.75 -6.75 2.15
N PRO A 152 9.87 -7.68 1.69
CA PRO A 152 10.23 -9.07 1.41
C PRO A 152 11.53 -9.25 0.63
N ARG A 153 11.70 -8.49 -0.45
CA ARG A 153 12.96 -8.34 -1.17
C ARG A 153 13.46 -6.91 -1.01
N GLN A 154 14.78 -6.74 -0.85
CA GLN A 154 15.39 -5.42 -0.72
C GLN A 154 15.28 -4.68 -2.07
N PRO A 155 14.50 -3.59 -2.17
CA PRO A 155 14.43 -2.84 -3.41
C PRO A 155 15.69 -1.98 -3.60
N GLY A 156 16.26 -2.02 -4.80
CA GLY A 156 17.27 -1.06 -5.24
C GLY A 156 16.63 0.26 -5.67
N LYS A 157 17.45 1.25 -6.03
CA LYS A 157 16.96 2.57 -6.50
C LYS A 157 16.09 2.45 -7.76
N GLU A 158 16.47 1.56 -8.68
CA GLU A 158 15.71 1.31 -9.91
C GLU A 158 14.34 0.68 -9.61
N ASP A 159 14.27 -0.23 -8.63
CA ASP A 159 13.00 -0.82 -8.19
C ASP A 159 12.07 0.23 -7.59
N LEU A 160 12.60 1.10 -6.73
CA LEU A 160 11.86 2.20 -6.12
C LEU A 160 11.36 3.20 -7.16
N TYR A 161 12.19 3.50 -8.17
CA TYR A 161 11.82 4.39 -9.27
C TYR A 161 10.67 3.78 -10.08
N ASN A 162 10.77 2.50 -10.46
CA ASN A 162 9.73 1.82 -11.21
C ASN A 162 8.42 1.70 -10.40
N LEU A 163 8.50 1.47 -9.09
CA LEU A 163 7.34 1.50 -8.19
C LEU A 163 6.59 2.83 -8.28
N LEU A 164 7.31 3.97 -8.22
CA LEU A 164 6.70 5.30 -8.36
C LEU A 164 6.15 5.51 -9.77
N LEU A 165 6.95 5.22 -10.79
CA LEU A 165 6.61 5.46 -12.19
C LEU A 165 5.35 4.70 -12.62
N GLN A 166 5.19 3.46 -12.19
CA GLN A 166 4.02 2.63 -12.53
C GLN A 166 2.78 2.94 -11.67
N SER A 167 2.98 3.53 -10.49
CA SER A 167 1.89 3.90 -9.58
C SER A 167 1.32 5.29 -9.85
N LEU A 168 2.14 6.21 -10.33
CA LEU A 168 1.83 7.64 -10.48
C LEU A 168 1.77 8.03 -11.97
N THR A 169 1.41 9.28 -12.26
CA THR A 169 1.49 9.81 -13.61
C THR A 169 2.81 10.58 -13.74
N CYS A 170 3.63 10.25 -14.73
CA CYS A 170 4.87 10.98 -15.01
C CYS A 170 4.72 11.82 -16.28
N LYS A 171 5.11 13.10 -16.23
CA LYS A 171 5.31 13.92 -17.45
C LYS A 171 6.70 13.61 -18.02
N ALA A 172 6.73 13.41 -19.33
CA ALA A 172 7.98 13.31 -20.10
C ALA A 172 8.79 14.60 -20.00
#